data_AF-W2SLU2-F1
#
_entry.id   AF-W2SLU2-F1
#
_cell.length_a   1.000
_cell.length_b   1.000
_cell.length_c   1.000
_cell.angle_alpha   90.00
_cell.angle_beta   90.00
_cell.angle_gamma   90.00
#
_symmetry.space_group_name_H-M   'P 1'
#
loop_
_entity.id
_entity.type
_entity.pdbx_description
1 polymer ?
#
loop_
_entity_poly.entity_id
_entity_poly.type
_entity_poly.pdbx_seq_one_letter_code
_entity_poly.pdbx_strand_id
1 'polypeptide(L)'
;MFAFFSVLDIAQKVLVPGVYPEYSAAAFIELWMNHTDNQPYFKASGVALTFHPDDNSGINSITKEIHGCDGKDYCKLNVFRNIDKKYKPDQPLEQWCEVDPNSKSGSGGAGSRQIPTSWTASILAFAVIFFMW
;
A
#
# COMPACT_ATOMS: atom_id res chain seq x y z
N MET A 1 0.18 6.68 -5.18
CA MET A 1 0.75 5.78 -6.20
C MET A 1 1.56 4.64 -5.61
N PHE A 2 2.56 4.91 -4.76
CA PHE A 2 3.36 3.87 -4.10
C PHE A 2 2.52 2.77 -3.44
N ALA A 3 1.57 3.15 -2.56
CA ALA A 3 0.69 2.20 -1.88
C ALA A 3 -0.09 1.28 -2.84
N PHE A 4 -0.57 1.83 -3.97
CA PHE A 4 -1.28 1.06 -4.99
C PHE A 4 -0.39 -0.02 -5.61
N PHE A 5 0.84 0.33 -5.99
CA PHE A 5 1.79 -0.65 -6.53
C PHE A 5 2.34 -1.62 -5.50
N SER A 6 2.39 -1.24 -4.23
CA SER A 6 2.76 -2.14 -3.14
C SER A 6 1.70 -3.22 -2.92
N VAL A 7 0.40 -2.86 -3.00
CA VAL A 7 -0.70 -3.84 -2.93
C VAL A 7 -0.67 -4.82 -4.11
N LEU A 8 -0.29 -4.34 -5.30
CA LEU A 8 -0.09 -5.18 -6.48
C LEU A 8 1.22 -5.98 -6.46
N ASP A 9 2.08 -5.77 -5.45
CA ASP A 9 3.40 -6.39 -5.31
C ASP A 9 4.35 -6.12 -6.50
N ILE A 10 4.22 -4.94 -7.10
CA ILE A 10 5.04 -4.52 -8.25
C ILE A 10 5.86 -3.26 -7.98
N ALA A 11 5.74 -2.67 -6.79
CA ALA A 11 6.37 -1.40 -6.45
C ALA A 11 7.87 -1.37 -6.79
N GLN A 12 8.64 -2.42 -6.46
CA GLN A 12 10.08 -2.46 -6.75
C GLN A 12 10.43 -2.64 -8.23
N LYS A 13 9.48 -3.11 -9.04
CA LYS A 13 9.68 -3.36 -10.48
C LYS A 13 9.33 -2.15 -11.33
N VAL A 14 8.36 -1.36 -10.87
CA VAL A 14 7.82 -0.21 -11.62
C VAL A 14 8.28 1.14 -11.08
N LEU A 15 8.92 1.17 -9.91
CA LEU A 15 9.49 2.39 -9.33
C LEU A 15 11.00 2.32 -9.39
N VAL A 16 11.60 3.32 -10.04
CA VAL A 16 13.05 3.49 -10.05
C VAL A 16 13.47 4.25 -8.79
N PRO A 17 14.37 3.69 -7.96
CA PRO A 17 14.89 4.41 -6.80
C PRO A 17 15.79 5.56 -7.27
N GLY A 18 15.40 6.80 -6.93
CA GLY A 18 16.15 8.03 -7.18
C GLY A 18 16.09 8.97 -5.97
N VAL A 19 16.82 10.10 -6.02
CA VAL A 19 16.84 11.13 -4.95
C VAL A 19 15.45 11.72 -4.70
N TYR A 20 14.61 11.70 -5.73
CA TYR A 20 13.16 11.88 -5.66
C TYR A 20 12.53 10.68 -6.38
N PRO A 21 11.48 10.03 -5.86
CA PRO A 21 10.94 8.87 -6.54
C PRO A 21 10.36 9.33 -7.88
N GLU A 22 10.83 8.73 -8.97
CA GLU A 22 10.19 8.86 -10.29
C GLU A 22 8.87 8.09 -10.22
N TYR A 23 7.89 8.71 -9.57
CA TYR A 23 6.57 8.13 -9.43
C TYR A 23 5.93 8.07 -10.81
N SER A 24 5.27 6.96 -11.12
CA SER A 24 4.38 6.97 -12.27
C SER A 24 3.31 8.06 -12.07
N ALA A 25 3.11 8.93 -13.07
CA ALA A 25 2.13 10.02 -12.97
C ALA A 25 0.71 9.48 -12.77
N ALA A 26 0.41 8.35 -13.42
CA ALA A 26 -0.90 7.74 -13.45
C ALA A 26 -0.81 6.22 -13.60
N ALA A 27 -1.83 5.53 -13.09
CA ALA A 27 -2.05 4.10 -13.24
C ALA A 27 -3.49 3.92 -13.71
N PHE A 28 -3.67 3.09 -14.72
CA PHE A 28 -4.94 2.80 -15.35
C PHE A 28 -5.23 1.31 -15.17
N ILE A 29 -6.43 1.01 -14.66
CA ILE A 29 -6.96 -0.36 -14.63
C ILE A 29 -8.14 -0.40 -15.59
N GLU A 30 -7.97 -1.13 -16.68
CA GLU A 30 -8.99 -1.32 -17.70
C GLU A 30 -9.63 -2.69 -17.49
N LEU A 31 -10.96 -2.74 -17.46
CA LEU A 31 -11.73 -3.99 -17.43
C LEU A 31 -12.11 -4.39 -18.85
N TRP A 32 -11.81 -5.64 -19.20
CA TRP A 32 -12.03 -6.21 -20.53
C TRP A 32 -12.89 -7.48 -20.42
N MET A 33 -13.77 -7.71 -21.39
CA MET A 33 -14.50 -8.97 -21.54
C MET A 33 -13.99 -9.68 -22.78
N ASN A 34 -13.46 -10.90 -22.62
CA ASN A 34 -13.06 -11.69 -23.76
C ASN A 34 -14.29 -12.44 -24.30
N HIS A 35 -14.67 -12.19 -25.54
CA HIS A 35 -15.85 -12.78 -26.17
C HIS A 35 -15.66 -14.23 -26.62
N THR A 36 -14.42 -14.72 -26.69
CA THR A 36 -14.13 -16.11 -27.08
C THR A 36 -14.34 -17.10 -25.93
N ASP A 37 -13.89 -16.76 -24.72
CA ASP A 37 -14.05 -17.59 -23.51
C ASP A 37 -15.16 -17.08 -22.57
N ASN A 38 -15.75 -15.92 -22.88
CA ASN A 38 -16.75 -15.22 -22.09
C ASN A 38 -16.30 -14.94 -20.65
N GLN A 39 -15.00 -14.67 -20.46
CA GLN A 39 -14.41 -14.38 -19.15
C GLN A 39 -13.93 -12.92 -19.04
N PRO A 40 -14.01 -12.33 -17.82
CA PRO A 40 -13.48 -11.00 -17.58
C PRO A 40 -11.96 -11.03 -17.33
N TYR A 41 -11.27 -10.07 -17.94
CA TYR A 41 -9.85 -9.81 -17.81
C TYR A 41 -9.64 -8.35 -17.40
N PHE A 42 -8.46 -8.03 -16.88
CA PHE A 42 -8.04 -6.66 -16.65
C PHE A 42 -6.68 -6.41 -17.29
N LYS A 43 -6.44 -5.15 -17.66
CA LYS A 43 -5.15 -4.66 -18.09
C LYS A 43 -4.74 -3.50 -17.18
N ALA A 44 -3.55 -3.61 -16.61
CA ALA A 44 -2.94 -2.56 -15.82
C ALA A 44 -1.88 -1.84 -16.65
N SER A 45 -1.98 -0.52 -16.71
CA SER A 45 -1.03 0.33 -17.41
C SER A 45 -0.57 1.46 -16.50
N GLY A 46 0.67 1.89 -16.65
CA GLY A 46 1.27 2.98 -15.88
C GLY A 46 1.98 3.97 -16.79
N VAL A 47 1.99 5.23 -16.39
CA VAL A 47 2.82 6.27 -17.05
C VAL A 47 4.09 6.41 -16.24
N ALA A 48 5.19 5.79 -16.70
CA ALA A 48 6.50 6.06 -16.11
C ALA A 48 6.94 7.46 -16.53
N LEU A 49 7.10 8.37 -15.57
CA LEU A 49 7.79 9.62 -15.79
C LEU A 49 9.30 9.34 -15.73
N THR A 50 9.83 8.58 -16.69
CA THR A 50 11.28 8.55 -16.87
C THR A 50 11.70 9.96 -17.26
N PHE A 51 12.53 10.61 -16.44
CA PHE A 51 13.10 11.93 -16.75
C PHE A 51 14.21 11.75 -17.81
N HIS A 52 13.87 11.15 -18.95
CA HIS A 52 14.73 11.04 -20.12
C HIS A 52 14.05 11.83 -21.24
N PRO A 53 14.61 13.00 -21.64
CA PRO A 53 13.97 13.92 -22.59
C PRO A 53 13.74 13.33 -23.99
N ASP A 54 14.29 12.14 -24.29
CA ASP A 54 14.19 11.47 -25.58
C ASP A 54 13.30 10.20 -25.58
N ASP A 55 12.79 9.78 -24.42
CA ASP A 55 11.93 8.60 -24.33
C ASP A 55 10.46 9.00 -24.40
N ASN A 56 9.85 8.68 -25.54
CA ASN A 56 8.44 8.88 -25.86
C ASN A 56 7.56 8.50 -24.66
N SER A 57 7.08 9.50 -23.90
CA SER A 57 6.42 9.37 -22.59
C SER A 57 5.03 8.72 -22.69
N GLY A 58 5.00 7.45 -23.04
CA GLY A 58 3.80 6.67 -23.31
C GLY A 58 3.25 5.92 -22.09
N ILE A 59 1.99 5.54 -22.18
CA ILE A 59 1.33 4.63 -21.23
C ILE A 59 1.87 3.22 -21.50
N ASN A 60 2.63 2.66 -20.56
CA ASN A 60 3.23 1.33 -20.66
C ASN A 60 2.41 0.30 -19.88
N SER A 61 2.24 -0.90 -20.43
CA SER A 61 1.56 -1.97 -19.68
C SER A 61 2.46 -2.51 -18.57
N ILE A 62 1.91 -2.55 -17.36
CA ILE A 62 2.55 -3.10 -16.16
C ILE A 62 1.89 -4.42 -15.73
N THR A 63 0.85 -4.89 -16.44
CA THR A 63 0.10 -6.12 -16.12
C THR A 63 1.02 -7.33 -15.95
N LYS A 64 2.01 -7.46 -16.85
CA LYS A 64 2.97 -8.57 -16.88
C LYS A 64 3.78 -8.70 -15.59
N GLU A 65 3.95 -7.61 -14.85
CA GLU A 65 4.74 -7.59 -13.62
C GLU A 65 3.97 -8.12 -12.41
N ILE A 66 2.64 -8.15 -12.50
CA ILE A 66 1.72 -8.59 -11.44
C ILE A 66 1.79 -10.11 -11.30
N HIS A 67 2.01 -10.57 -10.07
CA HIS A 67 2.05 -12.00 -9.77
C HIS A 67 0.69 -12.68 -10.08
N GLY A 68 0.74 -13.79 -10.81
CA GLY A 68 -0.45 -14.53 -11.27
C GLY A 68 -0.97 -14.14 -12.65
N CYS A 69 -0.32 -13.19 -13.33
CA CYS A 69 -0.67 -12.78 -14.70
C CYS A 69 0.16 -13.45 -15.80
N ASP A 70 1.08 -14.36 -15.45
CA ASP A 70 1.88 -15.18 -16.38
C ASP A 70 2.63 -14.38 -17.46
N GLY A 71 3.04 -13.14 -17.16
CA GLY A 71 3.71 -12.27 -18.12
C GLY A 71 2.83 -11.77 -19.28
N LYS A 72 1.50 -11.92 -19.17
CA LYS A 72 0.53 -11.49 -20.20
C LYS A 72 0.10 -10.05 -19.99
N ASP A 73 -0.21 -9.36 -21.09
CA ASP A 73 -0.74 -7.98 -21.04
C ASP A 73 -2.18 -7.91 -20.52
N TYR A 74 -2.92 -9.01 -20.62
CA TYR A 74 -4.27 -9.18 -20.08
C TYR A 74 -4.28 -10.28 -19.04
N CYS A 75 -4.77 -9.95 -17.85
CA CYS A 75 -4.76 -10.85 -16.71
C CYS A 75 -6.18 -11.20 -16.28
N LYS A 76 -6.42 -12.45 -15.83
CA LYS A 76 -7.75 -12.89 -15.41
C LYS A 76 -8.22 -12.04 -14.23
N LEU A 77 -9.48 -11.59 -14.25
CA LEU A 77 -10.03 -10.76 -13.17
C LEU A 77 -9.96 -11.45 -11.79
N ASN A 78 -9.96 -12.78 -11.74
CA ASN A 78 -9.79 -13.52 -10.48
C ASN A 78 -8.45 -13.24 -9.78
N VAL A 79 -7.38 -12.92 -10.51
CA VAL A 79 -6.10 -12.53 -9.90
C VAL A 79 -6.28 -11.23 -9.13
N PHE A 80 -6.91 -10.23 -9.75
CA PHE A 80 -7.22 -8.95 -9.10
C PHE A 80 -8.14 -9.14 -7.87
N ARG A 81 -9.15 -10.00 -7.98
CA ARG A 81 -10.04 -10.33 -6.84
C ARG A 81 -9.31 -11.03 -5.69
N ASN A 82 -8.30 -11.84 -5.99
CA ASN A 82 -7.50 -12.49 -4.95
C ASN A 82 -6.61 -11.50 -4.21
N ILE A 83 -6.06 -10.52 -4.94
CA ILE A 83 -5.32 -9.40 -4.34
C ILE A 83 -6.26 -8.59 -3.44
N ASP A 84 -7.44 -8.20 -3.93
CA ASP A 84 -8.46 -7.52 -3.12
C ASP A 84 -8.76 -8.29 -1.84
N LYS A 85 -9.11 -9.58 -1.93
CA LYS A 85 -9.37 -10.41 -0.74
C LYS A 85 -8.21 -10.47 0.26
N LYS A 86 -6.96 -10.39 -0.21
CA LYS A 86 -5.77 -10.48 0.63
C LYS A 86 -5.47 -9.18 1.36
N TYR A 87 -5.67 -8.04 0.71
CA TYR A 87 -5.26 -6.72 1.22
C TYR A 87 -6.43 -5.82 1.62
N LYS A 88 -7.67 -6.24 1.35
CA LYS A 88 -8.87 -5.53 1.80
C LYS A 88 -8.84 -5.45 3.33
N PRO A 89 -8.94 -4.23 3.91
CA PRO A 89 -9.04 -4.06 5.34
C PRO A 89 -10.20 -4.85 5.93
N ASP A 90 -10.01 -5.33 7.16
CA ASP A 90 -11.00 -6.08 7.94
C ASP A 90 -12.19 -5.21 8.34
N GLN A 91 -11.97 -3.90 8.46
CA GLN A 91 -13.01 -2.90 8.76
C GLN A 91 -13.32 -2.00 7.55
N PRO A 92 -14.51 -1.38 7.50
CA PRO A 92 -14.87 -0.41 6.48
C PRO A 92 -13.85 0.73 6.38
N LEU A 93 -13.65 1.27 5.18
CA LEU A 93 -12.65 2.30 4.92
C LEU A 93 -12.90 3.56 5.76
N GLU A 94 -14.16 3.87 6.03
CA GLU A 94 -14.60 5.02 6.83
C GLU A 94 -14.02 4.95 8.25
N GLN A 95 -13.96 3.77 8.85
CA GLN A 95 -13.39 3.59 10.19
C GLN A 95 -11.87 3.83 10.23
N TRP A 96 -11.17 3.60 9.12
CA TRP A 96 -9.72 3.82 9.01
C TRP A 96 -9.34 5.22 8.54
N CYS A 97 -10.15 5.82 7.65
CA CYS A 97 -9.83 7.08 6.97
C CYS A 97 -10.53 8.30 7.58
N GLU A 98 -11.68 8.12 8.23
CA GLU A 98 -12.44 9.19 8.88
C GLU A 98 -12.20 9.22 10.40
N VAL A 99 -10.97 8.92 10.82
CA VAL A 99 -10.56 9.11 12.21
C VAL A 99 -10.35 10.60 12.42
N ASP A 100 -11.18 11.24 13.25
CA ASP A 100 -10.95 12.62 13.67
C ASP A 100 -9.61 12.69 14.43
N PRO A 101 -8.58 13.38 13.89
CA PRO A 101 -7.27 13.47 14.53
C PRO A 101 -7.30 14.25 15.84
N ASN A 102 -8.39 14.97 16.13
CA ASN A 102 -8.62 15.66 17.39
C ASN A 102 -9.51 14.88 18.36
N SER A 103 -10.00 13.70 17.96
CA SER A 103 -10.65 12.80 18.91
C SER A 103 -9.60 12.36 19.94
N LYS A 104 -9.75 12.87 21.16
CA LYS A 104 -8.89 12.47 22.28
C LYS A 104 -8.95 10.95 22.38
N SER A 105 -7.80 10.28 22.25
CA SER A 105 -7.70 8.84 22.45
C SER A 105 -8.37 8.46 23.77
N GLY A 106 -9.50 7.78 23.71
CA GLY A 106 -10.30 7.61 24.92
C GLY A 106 -11.65 6.94 24.73
N SER A 107 -11.70 5.80 24.04
CA SER A 107 -12.63 4.71 24.39
C SER A 107 -12.37 3.50 23.51
N GLY A 108 -11.39 2.70 23.94
CA GLY A 108 -11.57 1.26 23.84
C GLY A 108 -12.82 0.90 24.64
N GLY A 109 -13.70 0.13 24.02
CA GLY A 109 -14.94 -0.35 24.62
C GLY A 109 -14.72 -0.97 26.01
N ALA A 110 -15.76 -0.86 26.82
CA ALA A 110 -15.89 -1.40 28.16
C ALA A 110 -15.24 -2.78 28.32
N GLY A 111 -14.18 -2.84 29.12
CA GLY A 111 -13.48 -4.05 29.49
C GLY A 111 -12.43 -3.71 30.54
N SER A 112 -12.86 -3.58 31.81
CA SER A 112 -11.95 -3.35 32.93
C SER A 112 -10.93 -4.48 33.06
N ARG A 113 -9.72 -4.28 32.52
CA ARG A 113 -8.53 -4.98 32.98
C ARG A 113 -7.60 -3.94 33.60
N GLN A 114 -7.54 -3.97 34.93
CA GLN A 114 -6.51 -3.29 35.70
C GLN A 114 -5.15 -3.86 35.26
N ILE A 115 -4.31 -3.03 34.64
CA ILE A 115 -2.90 -3.34 34.41
C ILE A 115 -2.11 -2.67 35.54
N PRO A 116 -1.33 -3.42 36.34
CA PRO A 116 -0.64 -2.90 37.52
C PRO A 116 0.49 -1.94 37.15
N THR A 117 0.45 -0.75 37.73
CA THR A 117 1.51 0.26 37.70
C THR A 117 2.72 -0.23 38.49
N SER A 118 3.71 -0.85 37.83
CA SER A 118 5.00 -1.19 38.46
C SER A 118 6.26 -0.80 37.66
N TRP A 119 6.13 -0.16 36.49
CA TRP A 119 7.27 0.07 35.59
C TRP A 119 7.69 1.54 35.40
N THR A 120 7.15 2.49 36.15
CA THR A 120 7.51 3.92 36.04
C THR A 120 8.48 4.43 37.12
N ALA A 121 8.94 3.60 38.06
CA ALA A 121 9.80 4.05 39.16
C ALA A 121 11.31 4.04 38.84
N SER A 122 11.76 3.45 37.73
CA SER A 122 13.19 3.10 37.57
C SER A 122 14.06 4.11 36.80
N ILE A 123 13.48 5.15 36.18
CA ILE A 123 14.26 6.10 35.36
C ILE A 123 14.75 7.31 36.19
N LEU A 124 14.05 7.69 37.25
CA LEU A 124 14.45 8.83 38.09
C LEU A 124 15.57 8.52 39.09
N ALA A 125 15.88 7.24 39.35
CA ALA A 125 16.96 6.87 40.27
C ALA A 125 18.36 6.94 39.65
N PHE A 126 18.49 6.86 38.32
CA PHE A 126 19.82 6.86 37.66
C PHE A 126 20.40 8.25 37.41
N ALA A 127 19.58 9.31 37.40
CA ALA A 127 20.07 10.66 37.16
C ALA A 127 20.78 11.32 38.36
N VAL A 128 20.55 10.80 39.58
CA VAL A 128 21.16 11.38 40.80
C VAL A 128 22.57 10.84 41.07
N ILE A 129 22.94 9.68 40.50
CA ILE A 129 24.25 9.05 40.76
C ILE A 129 25.36 9.62 39.86
N PHE A 130 25.04 10.21 38.70
CA PHE A 130 26.05 10.71 37.74
C PHE A 130 26.51 12.16 37.96
N PHE A 131 25.91 12.92 38.88
CA PHE A 131 26.27 14.33 39.15
C PHE A 131 27.01 14.56 40.48
N MET A 132 27.39 13.50 41.19
CA MET A 132 28.29 13.58 42.35
C MET A 132 29.50 12.66 42.14
N TRP A 133 30.35 13.02 41.17
CA TRP A 133 31.80 12.82 41.27
C TRP A 133 32.54 13.91 40.50
#